data_AF-A0A1H0VRQ8-F1
#
_entry.id   AF-A0A1H0VRQ8-F1
#
_cell.length_a   1.000
_cell.length_b   1.000
_cell.length_c   1.000
_cell.angle_alpha   90.00
_cell.angle_beta   90.00
_cell.angle_gamma   90.00
#
_symmetry.space_group_name_H-M   'P 1'
#
loop_
_entity.id
_entity.type
_entity.pdbx_description
1 polymer ?
#
loop_
_entity_poly.entity_id
_entity_poly.type
_entity_poly.pdbx_seq_one_letter_code
_entity_poly.pdbx_strand_id
1 'polypeptide(L)' 'MSLQIQSNIHCEYCIKCGERPQVEQVKKYWIIACPNKDCKNLVKDEFVNFAAWNRLNKTNTNINSNQTLKKIA' A
#
# COMPACT_ATOMS: atom_id res chain seq x y z
N MET A 1 1.36 1.26 14.08
CA MET A 1 2.67 1.35 13.40
C MET A 1 2.62 2.60 12.53
N SER A 2 3.56 3.52 12.71
CA SER A 2 3.72 4.67 11.83
C SER A 2 5.06 4.59 11.10
N LEU A 3 5.07 5.00 9.84
CA LEU A 3 6.23 5.03 8.95
C LEU A 3 6.47 6.48 8.53
N GLN A 4 7.68 6.96 8.75
CA GLN A 4 8.07 8.29 8.27
C GLN A 4 8.25 8.26 6.76
N ILE A 5 7.74 9.28 6.08
CA ILE A 5 7.98 9.46 4.64
C ILE A 5 9.41 9.98 4.47
N GLN A 6 10.17 9.36 3.57
CA GLN A 6 11.55 9.77 3.28
C GLN A 6 11.59 11.24 2.83
N SER A 7 12.65 11.96 3.23
CA SER A 7 12.79 13.41 2.99
C SER A 7 12.92 13.78 1.51
N ASN A 8 13.36 12.85 0.66
CA ASN A 8 13.46 13.02 -0.79
C ASN A 8 12.10 12.94 -1.52
N ILE A 9 11.04 12.45 -0.86
CA ILE A 9 9.70 12.45 -1.42
C ILE A 9 9.05 13.80 -1.09
N HIS A 10 8.59 14.52 -2.11
CA HIS A 10 7.88 15.77 -1.90
C HIS A 10 6.51 15.51 -1.25
N CYS A 11 6.27 16.13 -0.10
CA CYS A 11 4.99 16.11 0.60
C CYS A 11 4.80 17.47 1.26
N GLU A 12 3.59 18.01 1.15
CA GLU A 12 3.21 19.23 1.85
C GLU A 12 3.20 19.02 3.36
N TYR A 13 3.54 20.07 4.11
CA TYR A 13 3.52 20.05 5.57
C TYR A 13 2.09 20.12 6.11
N CYS A 14 1.91 19.59 7.32
CA CYS A 14 0.68 19.71 8.06
C CYS A 14 0.37 21.17 8.39
N ILE A 15 -0.70 21.71 7.79
CA ILE A 15 -1.09 23.13 7.85
C ILE A 15 -0.99 23.75 9.26
N LYS A 16 -1.45 23.03 10.31
CA LYS A 16 -1.51 23.57 11.67
C LYS A 16 -0.21 23.49 12.45
N CYS A 17 0.59 22.44 12.26
CA CYS A 17 1.78 22.18 13.06
C CYS A 17 3.10 22.34 12.29
N GLY A 18 3.05 22.52 10.97
CA GLY A 18 4.25 22.63 10.13
C GLY A 18 5.09 21.37 10.06
N GLU A 19 4.57 20.22 10.51
CA GLU A 19 5.28 18.95 10.52
C GLU A 19 5.03 18.14 9.25
N ARG A 20 5.98 17.29 8.85
CA ARG A 20 5.78 16.39 7.71
C ARG A 20 4.76 15.32 8.07
N PRO A 21 3.85 14.95 7.15
CA PRO A 21 2.92 13.87 7.39
C PRO A 21 3.66 12.53 7.47
N GLN A 22 3.06 11.58 8.18
CA GLN A 22 3.51 10.21 8.30
C GLN A 22 2.45 9.26 7.74
N VAL A 23 2.89 8.06 7.38
CA VAL A 23 2.01 6.98 6.95
C VAL A 23 1.67 6.14 8.18
N GLU A 24 0.38 6.00 8.50
CA GLU A 24 -0.07 5.12 9.58
C GLU A 24 -0.81 3.91 9.01
N GLN A 25 -0.59 2.75 9.61
CA GLN A 25 -1.35 1.55 9.28
C GLN A 25 -2.60 1.49 10.17
N VAL A 26 -3.78 1.55 9.55
CA VAL A 26 -5.07 1.41 10.23
C VAL A 26 -5.80 0.17 9.69
N LYS A 27 -5.69 -0.94 10.43
CA LYS A 27 -6.25 -2.24 10.06
C LYS A 27 -5.79 -2.68 8.67
N LYS A 28 -6.67 -2.58 7.66
CA LYS A 28 -6.43 -2.97 6.26
C LYS A 28 -6.04 -1.79 5.36
N TYR A 29 -5.94 -0.59 5.93
CA TYR A 29 -5.71 0.65 5.21
C TYR A 29 -4.39 1.27 5.61
N TRP A 30 -3.82 2.02 4.68
CA TRP A 30 -2.75 2.95 4.95
C TRP A 30 -3.32 4.36 4.86
N ILE A 31 -3.06 5.17 5.86
CA ILE A 31 -3.52 6.56 5.90
C ILE A 31 -2.30 7.48 5.92
N ILE A 32 -2.41 8.62 5.27
CA ILE A 32 -1.46 9.70 5.44
C ILE A 32 -2.06 10.65 6.49
N ALA A 33 -1.35 10.81 7.60
CA ALA A 33 -1.82 11.55 8.77
C ALA A 33 -0.72 12.47 9.29
N CYS A 34 -1.14 13.56 9.94
CA CYS A 34 -0.21 14.37 10.72
C CYS A 34 0.23 13.64 12.00
N PRO A 35 1.48 13.84 12.46
CA PRO A 35 1.98 13.18 13.68
C PRO A 35 1.16 13.50 14.92
N ASN A 36 0.67 14.74 15.01
CA ASN A 36 -0.23 15.16 16.06
C ASN A 36 -1.70 15.14 15.57
N LYS A 37 -2.55 14.41 16.30
CA LYS A 37 -3.99 14.29 16.05
C LYS A 37 -4.72 15.64 16.10
N ASP A 38 -4.17 16.61 16.83
CA ASP A 38 -4.71 17.96 16.92
C ASP A 38 -4.52 18.76 15.60
N CYS A 39 -3.63 18.30 14.71
CA CYS A 39 -3.37 18.94 13.42
C CYS A 39 -4.45 18.69 12.35
N LYS A 40 -5.49 17.89 12.65
CA LYS A 40 -6.76 17.72 11.90
C LYS A 40 -6.68 17.53 10.37
N ASN A 41 -5.60 16.98 9.81
CA ASN A 41 -5.52 16.65 8.37
C ASN A 41 -5.18 15.18 8.19
N LEU A 42 -6.09 14.43 7.55
CA LEU A 42 -5.94 13.02 7.25
C LEU A 42 -6.55 12.71 5.89
N VAL A 43 -5.79 12.01 5.05
CA VAL A 43 -6.29 11.42 3.80
C VAL A 43 -6.16 9.91 3.90
N LYS A 44 -7.25 9.21 3.60
CA LYS A 44 -7.31 7.74 3.62
C LYS A 44 -7.29 7.23 2.19
N ASP A 45 -6.42 6.28 1.90
CA ASP A 45 -6.39 5.58 0.62
C ASP A 45 -6.20 4.06 0.82
N GLU A 46 -6.60 3.24 -0.16
CA GLU A 46 -6.37 1.79 -0.15
C GLU A 46 -5.07 1.45 -0.87
N PHE A 47 -3.99 1.20 -0.11
CA PHE A 47 -2.80 0.56 -0.65
C PHE A 47 -3.03 -0.97 -0.73
N VAL A 48 -3.32 -1.43 -1.95
CA VAL A 48 -3.21 -2.81 -2.48
C VAL A 48 -4.24 -3.83 -1.95
N ASN A 49 -5.14 -4.25 -2.85
CA ASN A 49 -6.09 -5.34 -2.63
C ASN A 49 -5.39 -6.71 -2.68
N PHE A 50 -4.77 -7.11 -1.57
CA PHE A 50 -4.12 -8.42 -1.41
C PHE A 50 -5.08 -9.60 -1.65
N ALA A 51 -6.38 -9.44 -1.43
CA ALA A 51 -7.35 -10.50 -1.71
C ALA A 51 -7.48 -10.76 -3.21
N ALA A 52 -7.48 -9.70 -4.03
CA ALA A 52 -7.45 -9.81 -5.49
C ALA A 52 -6.13 -10.39 -5.99
N TRP A 53 -4.99 -9.94 -5.46
CA TRP A 53 -3.67 -10.49 -5.79
C TRP A 53 -3.59 -11.99 -5.48
N ASN A 54 -4.01 -12.41 -4.29
CA ASN A 54 -3.98 -13.82 -3.88
C ASN A 54 -4.96 -14.69 -4.67
N ARG A 55 -6.12 -14.16 -5.07
CA ARG A 55 -7.05 -14.88 -5.98
C ARG A 55 -6.39 -15.18 -7.32
N LEU A 56 -5.64 -14.23 -7.86
CA LEU A 56 -4.98 -14.36 -9.17
C LEU A 56 -3.72 -15.23 -9.12
N ASN A 57 -3.03 -15.29 -7.98
CA ASN A 57 -1.74 -15.97 -7.84
C ASN A 57 -1.80 -17.26 -7.00
N LYS A 58 -3.01 -17.78 -6.70
CA LYS A 58 -3.12 -19.12 -6.13
C LYS A 58 -2.56 -20.12 -7.14
N THR A 59 -1.48 -20.80 -6.79
CA THR A 59 -0.92 -21.90 -7.56
C THR A 59 -2.01 -22.94 -7.73
N ASN A 60 -2.41 -23.17 -8.98
CA ASN A 60 -3.41 -24.18 -9.31
C ASN A 60 -2.74 -25.54 -9.03
N THR A 61 -3.16 -26.25 -7.98
CA THR A 61 -2.62 -27.57 -7.60
C THR A 61 -2.87 -28.66 -8.65
N ASN A 62 -3.52 -28.32 -9.77
CA ASN A 62 -3.82 -29.21 -10.89
C ASN A 62 -3.01 -28.96 -12.17
N ILE A 63 -1.93 -28.18 -12.16
CA ILE A 63 -1.01 -28.14 -13.32
C ILE A 63 -0.07 -29.34 -13.24
N ASN A 64 -0.56 -30.46 -13.77
CA ASN A 64 0.23 -31.65 -14.04
C ASN A 64 1.38 -31.27 -14.99
N SER A 65 2.62 -31.62 -14.64
CA SER A 65 3.87 -31.07 -15.20
C SER A 65 4.21 -31.48 -16.65
N ASN A 66 3.23 -31.87 -17.49
CA ASN A 66 3.47 -32.46 -18.81
C ASN A 66 2.67 -31.83 -19.96
N GLN A 67 2.42 -30.52 -19.95
CA GLN A 67 2.01 -29.82 -21.18
C GLN A 67 3.18 -29.06 -21.78
N THR A 68 3.88 -29.75 -22.68
CA THR A 68 4.80 -29.17 -23.65
C THR A 68 4.09 -28.03 -24.39
N LEU A 69 4.54 -26.79 -24.16
CA LEU A 69 4.17 -25.64 -24.97
C LEU A 69 4.60 -25.94 -26.42
N LYS A 70 3.67 -26.37 -27.27
CA LYS A 70 3.88 -26.36 -28.71
C LYS A 70 4.01 -24.89 -29.12
N LYS A 71 5.26 -24.47 -29.34
CA LYS A 71 5.62 -23.23 -29.99
C LYS A 71 5.01 -23.26 -31.39
N ILE A 72 3.97 -22.46 -31.62
CA ILE A 72 3.47 -22.20 -32.97
C ILE A 72 4.43 -21.18 -33.57
N ALA A 73 5.07 -21.58 -34.67
CA ALA A 73 5.97 -20.77 -35.50
C ALA A 73 5.17 -19.82 -36.40
#